data_AF-A0A2M8LAZ0-F1
#
_entry.id   AF-A0A2M8LAZ0-F1
#
_cell.length_a   1.000
_cell.length_b   1.000
_cell.length_c   1.000
_cell.angle_alpha   90.00
_cell.angle_beta   90.00
_cell.angle_gamma   90.00
#
_symmetry.space_group_name_H-M   'P 1'
#
loop_
_entity.id
_entity.type
_entity.pdbx_description
1 polymer ?
#
loop_
_entity_poly.entity_id
_entity_poly.type
_entity_poly.pdbx_seq_one_letter_code
_entity_poly.pdbx_strand_id
1 'polypeptide(L)'
;MINKYAQFIKTLRNERGFSQSELAIKLGMSRPSYIAIEQGKKELTLSEAEKLSEIFGVSLKEMESGISANYEKYKQMIISYIRNAGSKKDGRITKTKLAKLVYLADFAWFYNHLESMSGMQYRKIQYGPVPDSYFRAIDELFEDGQIEINPTEDGAMLISQTRNGAKIALSEISKDEEKLIKSISEKWKDKNTQEIVTFTHNQLPYAICLDNEIIPYELITQENPGDVY
;
A
#
# COMPACT_ATOMS: atom_id res chain seq x y z
N MET A 1 -24.21 7.95 -2.22
CA MET A 1 -22.77 7.74 -1.97
C MET A 1 -22.55 6.24 -1.89
N ILE A 2 -21.61 5.69 -2.65
CA ILE A 2 -21.14 4.32 -2.38
C ILE A 2 -20.45 4.38 -1.03
N ASN A 3 -21.03 3.69 -0.06
CA ASN A 3 -20.54 3.70 1.30
C ASN A 3 -19.29 2.80 1.36
N LYS A 4 -18.11 3.39 1.10
CA LYS A 4 -16.82 2.69 0.95
C LYS A 4 -16.49 1.83 2.19
N TYR A 5 -16.86 2.29 3.38
CA TYR A 5 -16.63 1.56 4.63
C TYR A 5 -17.49 0.28 4.74
N ALA A 6 -18.67 0.22 4.10
CA ALA A 6 -19.54 -0.95 4.17
C ALA A 6 -18.89 -2.21 3.59
N GLN A 7 -18.23 -2.07 2.43
CA GLN A 7 -17.55 -3.19 1.79
C GLN A 7 -16.30 -3.60 2.56
N PHE A 8 -15.58 -2.63 3.13
CA PHE A 8 -14.42 -2.88 3.99
C PHE A 8 -14.79 -3.65 5.27
N ILE A 9 -15.88 -3.26 5.95
CA ILE A 9 -16.40 -3.99 7.11
C ILE A 9 -16.75 -5.44 6.73
N LYS A 10 -17.37 -5.65 5.58
CA LYS A 10 -17.71 -6.99 5.10
C LYS A 10 -16.46 -7.84 4.85
N THR A 11 -15.42 -7.26 4.25
CA THR A 11 -14.13 -7.92 4.03
C THR A 11 -13.48 -8.30 5.36
N LEU A 12 -13.33 -7.34 6.29
CA LEU A 12 -12.78 -7.59 7.63
C LEU A 12 -13.57 -8.66 8.39
N ARG A 13 -14.91 -8.62 8.30
CA ARG A 13 -15.77 -9.64 8.91
C ARG A 13 -15.43 -11.03 8.40
N ASN A 14 -15.28 -11.20 7.08
CA ASN A 14 -14.97 -12.49 6.47
C ASN A 14 -13.55 -12.95 6.83
N GLU A 15 -12.55 -12.07 6.76
CA GLU A 15 -11.15 -12.37 7.10
C GLU A 15 -10.97 -12.79 8.56
N ARG A 16 -11.72 -12.17 9.46
CA ARG A 16 -11.71 -12.50 10.90
C ARG A 16 -12.67 -13.64 11.26
N GLY A 17 -13.34 -14.24 10.28
CA GLY A 17 -14.22 -15.40 10.48
C GLY A 17 -15.52 -15.11 11.23
N PHE A 18 -15.93 -13.86 11.33
CA PHE A 18 -17.18 -13.49 12.02
C PHE A 18 -18.40 -13.71 11.10
N SER A 19 -19.50 -14.20 11.67
CA SER A 19 -20.82 -14.18 11.04
C SER A 19 -21.48 -12.81 11.21
N GLN A 20 -22.44 -12.49 10.32
CA GLN A 20 -23.25 -11.27 10.42
C GLN A 20 -24.04 -11.22 11.74
N SER A 21 -24.43 -12.37 12.28
CA SER A 21 -25.15 -12.45 13.57
C SER A 21 -24.25 -12.09 14.74
N GLU A 22 -23.00 -12.57 14.76
CA GLU A 22 -22.06 -12.31 15.86
C GLU A 22 -21.71 -10.82 15.97
N LEU A 23 -21.44 -10.15 14.85
CA LEU A 23 -21.17 -8.71 14.86
C LEU A 23 -22.41 -7.90 15.22
N ALA A 24 -23.60 -8.29 14.74
CA ALA A 24 -24.84 -7.64 15.14
C ALA A 24 -25.03 -7.68 16.67
N ILE A 25 -24.78 -8.83 17.29
CA ILE A 25 -24.84 -8.99 18.75
C ILE A 25 -23.80 -8.10 19.45
N LYS A 26 -22.54 -8.11 18.99
CA LYS A 26 -21.47 -7.28 19.58
C LYS A 26 -21.75 -5.78 19.48
N LEU A 27 -22.42 -5.35 18.41
CA LEU A 27 -22.80 -3.95 18.22
C LEU A 27 -24.10 -3.58 18.94
N GLY A 28 -24.85 -4.55 19.45
CA GLY A 28 -26.14 -4.31 20.11
C GLY A 28 -27.25 -3.97 19.13
N MET A 29 -27.22 -4.53 17.91
CA MET A 29 -28.23 -4.30 16.87
C MET A 29 -28.82 -5.61 16.31
N SER A 30 -29.89 -5.49 15.53
CA SER A 30 -30.48 -6.65 14.86
C SER A 30 -29.64 -7.12 13.67
N ARG A 31 -29.65 -8.43 13.39
CA ARG A 31 -28.96 -8.99 12.21
C ARG A 31 -29.38 -8.31 10.89
N PRO A 32 -30.68 -8.01 10.62
CA PRO A 32 -31.07 -7.26 9.44
C PRO A 32 -30.49 -5.83 9.38
N SER A 33 -30.37 -5.16 10.53
CA SER A 33 -29.72 -3.84 10.62
C SER A 33 -28.24 -3.93 10.21
N TYR A 34 -27.53 -4.94 10.69
CA TYR A 34 -26.13 -5.16 10.31
C TYR A 34 -25.98 -5.51 8.82
N ILE A 35 -26.87 -6.34 8.27
CA ILE A 35 -26.91 -6.63 6.82
C ILE A 35 -27.12 -5.35 6.00
N ALA A 36 -28.00 -4.44 6.45
CA ALA A 36 -28.24 -3.18 5.77
C ALA A 36 -27.00 -2.27 5.78
N ILE A 37 -26.17 -2.33 6.82
CA ILE A 37 -24.88 -1.63 6.88
C ILE A 37 -23.94 -2.19 5.83
N GLU A 38 -23.73 -3.52 5.78
CA GLU A 38 -22.83 -4.13 4.76
C GLU A 38 -23.32 -3.93 3.32
N GLN A 39 -24.61 -3.66 3.11
CA GLN A 39 -25.18 -3.32 1.81
C GLN A 39 -25.10 -1.83 1.48
N GLY A 40 -24.59 -0.99 2.39
CA GLY A 40 -24.55 0.47 2.25
C GLY A 40 -25.94 1.14 2.28
N LYS A 41 -26.97 0.43 2.80
CA LYS A 41 -28.34 0.93 2.93
C LYS A 41 -28.60 1.62 4.27
N LYS A 42 -27.73 1.40 5.26
CA LYS A 42 -27.78 2.01 6.58
C LYS A 42 -26.39 2.55 6.93
N GLU A 43 -26.34 3.79 7.40
CA GLU A 43 -25.13 4.40 7.93
C GLU A 43 -24.83 3.92 9.36
N LEU A 44 -23.55 3.84 9.71
CA LEU A 44 -23.11 3.63 11.09
C LEU A 44 -23.24 4.92 11.91
N THR A 45 -23.63 4.77 13.17
CA THR A 45 -23.39 5.82 14.18
C THR A 45 -21.92 5.82 14.60
N LEU A 46 -21.44 6.94 15.14
CA LEU A 46 -20.06 7.04 15.64
C LEU A 46 -19.73 5.95 16.66
N SER A 47 -20.65 5.68 17.60
CA SER A 47 -20.45 4.63 18.61
C SER A 47 -20.39 3.22 18.02
N GLU A 48 -21.16 2.93 16.96
CA GLU A 48 -21.06 1.64 16.26
C GLU A 48 -19.73 1.53 15.50
N ALA A 49 -19.26 2.63 14.90
CA ALA A 49 -17.97 2.69 14.22
C ALA A 49 -16.80 2.50 15.20
N GLU A 50 -16.82 3.14 16.37
CA GLU A 50 -15.81 2.97 17.43
C GLU A 50 -15.72 1.51 17.89
N LYS A 51 -16.86 0.86 18.13
CA LYS A 51 -16.88 -0.57 18.49
C LYS A 51 -16.31 -1.46 17.38
N LEU A 52 -16.63 -1.18 16.11
CA LEU A 52 -16.06 -1.93 14.98
C LEU A 52 -14.54 -1.72 14.87
N SER A 53 -14.09 -0.48 15.06
CA SER A 53 -12.67 -0.12 15.12
C SER A 53 -11.93 -0.93 16.18
N GLU A 54 -12.50 -1.04 17.39
CA GLU A 54 -11.95 -1.87 18.46
C GLU A 54 -11.97 -3.38 18.13
N ILE A 55 -13.10 -3.89 17.63
CA ILE A 55 -13.26 -5.32 17.30
C ILE A 55 -12.26 -5.77 16.23
N PHE A 56 -12.06 -4.94 15.20
CA PHE A 56 -11.17 -5.27 14.10
C PHE A 56 -9.73 -4.82 14.33
N GLY A 57 -9.49 -3.94 15.30
CA GLY A 57 -8.17 -3.35 15.54
C GLY A 57 -7.71 -2.45 14.39
N VAL A 58 -8.64 -1.72 13.78
CA VAL A 58 -8.39 -0.77 12.69
C VAL A 58 -8.87 0.60 13.12
N SER A 59 -8.20 1.67 12.71
CA SER A 59 -8.64 3.04 13.00
C SER A 59 -9.92 3.40 12.26
N LEU A 60 -10.68 4.38 12.78
CA LEU A 60 -11.85 4.93 12.09
C LEU A 60 -11.51 5.45 10.69
N LYS A 61 -10.30 6.00 10.51
CA LYS A 61 -9.81 6.53 9.23
C LYS A 61 -9.54 5.42 8.20
N GLU A 62 -8.98 4.30 8.64
CA GLU A 62 -8.83 3.11 7.79
C GLU A 62 -10.20 2.60 7.35
N MET A 63 -11.14 2.51 8.30
CA MET A 63 -12.50 2.08 8.01
C MET A 63 -13.22 3.02 7.03
N GLU A 64 -13.09 4.34 7.21
CA GLU A 64 -13.66 5.36 6.32
C GLU A 64 -13.09 5.26 4.90
N SER A 65 -11.77 5.03 4.76
CA SER A 65 -11.12 4.91 3.45
C SER A 65 -11.65 3.74 2.62
N GLY A 66 -12.19 2.71 3.28
CA GLY A 66 -12.76 1.53 2.64
C GLY A 66 -11.75 0.63 1.92
N ILE A 67 -10.46 0.92 2.08
CA ILE A 67 -9.36 0.23 1.43
C ILE A 67 -8.83 -0.85 2.37
N SER A 68 -8.91 -2.13 1.96
CA SER A 68 -8.28 -3.22 2.70
C SER A 68 -6.80 -3.32 2.36
N ALA A 69 -5.96 -3.03 3.34
CA ALA A 69 -4.51 -3.12 3.24
C ALA A 69 -4.07 -4.59 3.17
N ASN A 70 -3.55 -5.05 2.03
CA ASN A 70 -2.93 -6.36 1.87
C ASN A 70 -1.42 -6.25 2.08
N TYR A 71 -1.00 -6.44 3.34
CA TYR A 71 0.40 -6.33 3.75
C TYR A 71 1.31 -7.39 3.11
N GLU A 72 0.80 -8.60 2.87
CA GLU A 72 1.57 -9.66 2.21
C GLU A 72 1.83 -9.32 0.74
N LYS A 73 0.80 -8.86 0.02
CA LYS A 73 0.97 -8.33 -1.34
C LYS A 73 1.99 -7.18 -1.37
N TYR A 74 1.92 -6.27 -0.39
CA TYR A 74 2.86 -5.16 -0.30
C TYR A 74 4.33 -5.62 -0.14
N LYS A 75 4.61 -6.62 0.71
CA LYS A 75 5.94 -7.25 0.79
C LYS A 75 6.35 -7.89 -0.54
N GLN A 76 5.42 -8.54 -1.24
CA GLN A 76 5.70 -9.12 -2.56
C GLN A 76 6.00 -8.05 -3.61
N MET A 77 5.34 -6.88 -3.57
CA MET A 77 5.69 -5.73 -4.43
C MET A 77 7.12 -5.26 -4.19
N ILE A 78 7.54 -5.14 -2.92
CA ILE A 78 8.92 -4.79 -2.54
C ILE A 78 9.90 -5.80 -3.13
N ILE A 79 9.67 -7.10 -2.92
CA ILE A 79 10.53 -8.17 -3.44
C ILE A 79 10.58 -8.12 -4.98
N SER A 80 9.44 -7.88 -5.63
CA SER A 80 9.36 -7.78 -7.10
C SER A 80 10.23 -6.64 -7.62
N TYR A 81 10.21 -5.47 -6.98
CA TYR A 81 11.08 -4.36 -7.38
C TYR A 81 12.56 -4.62 -7.11
N ILE A 82 12.92 -5.29 -6.01
CA ILE A 82 14.31 -5.70 -5.78
C ILE A 82 14.79 -6.61 -6.92
N ARG A 83 13.94 -7.53 -7.41
CA ARG A 83 14.26 -8.44 -8.53
C ARG A 83 14.41 -7.72 -9.89
N ASN A 84 13.61 -6.68 -10.14
CA ASN A 84 13.49 -6.10 -11.48
C ASN A 84 14.24 -4.75 -11.66
N ALA A 85 14.31 -3.94 -10.60
CA ALA A 85 14.80 -2.56 -10.63
C ALA A 85 16.19 -2.36 -10.00
N GLY A 86 16.81 -3.42 -9.50
CA GLY A 86 18.21 -3.40 -9.04
C GLY A 86 19.18 -2.91 -10.13
N SER A 87 20.25 -2.24 -9.70
CA SER A 87 21.35 -1.78 -10.55
C SER A 87 21.90 -2.90 -11.43
N LYS A 88 22.24 -2.59 -12.69
CA LYS A 88 22.85 -3.57 -13.61
C LYS A 88 24.22 -4.09 -13.12
N LYS A 89 24.91 -3.33 -12.27
CA LYS A 89 26.27 -3.67 -11.81
C LYS A 89 26.28 -4.75 -10.73
N ASP A 90 25.36 -4.65 -9.77
CA ASP A 90 25.39 -5.42 -8.53
C ASP A 90 23.99 -5.83 -8.02
N GLY A 91 22.93 -5.51 -8.75
CA GLY A 91 21.55 -5.82 -8.38
C GLY A 91 21.01 -5.01 -7.19
N ARG A 92 21.78 -4.05 -6.66
CA ARG A 92 21.40 -3.27 -5.47
C ARG A 92 20.50 -2.09 -5.83
N ILE A 93 19.66 -1.70 -4.88
CA ILE A 93 18.77 -0.54 -4.96
C ILE A 93 18.75 0.22 -3.63
N THR A 94 18.70 1.55 -3.67
CA THR A 94 18.57 2.33 -2.42
C THR A 94 17.20 2.13 -1.78
N LYS A 95 17.13 2.11 -0.45
CA LYS A 95 15.87 2.06 0.32
C LYS A 95 14.90 3.17 -0.14
N THR A 96 15.41 4.37 -0.37
CA THR A 96 14.60 5.50 -0.88
C THR A 96 14.01 5.23 -2.27
N LYS A 97 14.82 4.77 -3.23
CA LYS A 97 14.32 4.47 -4.60
C LYS A 97 13.29 3.35 -4.57
N LEU A 98 13.54 2.31 -3.76
CA LEU A 98 12.61 1.19 -3.60
C LEU A 98 11.24 1.65 -3.05
N ALA A 99 11.22 2.49 -2.01
CA ALA A 99 9.97 3.05 -1.47
C ALA A 99 9.17 3.80 -2.55
N LYS A 100 9.85 4.54 -3.42
CA LYS A 100 9.21 5.30 -4.51
C LYS A 100 8.65 4.41 -5.61
N LEU A 101 9.37 3.37 -6.01
CA LEU A 101 8.86 2.44 -7.01
C LEU A 101 7.58 1.73 -6.55
N VAL A 102 7.53 1.34 -5.28
CA VAL A 102 6.35 0.69 -4.68
C VAL A 102 5.17 1.66 -4.65
N TYR A 103 5.39 2.92 -4.23
CA TYR A 103 4.38 3.99 -4.32
C TYR A 103 3.87 4.19 -5.76
N LEU A 104 4.77 4.28 -6.74
CA LEU A 104 4.39 4.46 -8.15
C LEU A 104 3.54 3.29 -8.66
N ALA A 105 3.83 2.05 -8.28
CA ALA A 105 2.98 0.91 -8.65
C ALA A 105 1.56 1.06 -8.09
N ASP A 106 1.43 1.38 -6.80
CA ASP A 106 0.13 1.48 -6.14
C ASP A 106 -0.74 2.61 -6.74
N PHE A 107 -0.13 3.78 -6.94
CA PHE A 107 -0.82 4.95 -7.48
C PHE A 107 -1.08 4.83 -8.99
N ALA A 108 -0.18 4.23 -9.76
CA ALA A 108 -0.42 3.93 -11.17
C ALA A 108 -1.51 2.87 -11.35
N TRP A 109 -1.58 1.87 -10.48
CA TRP A 109 -2.65 0.90 -10.51
C TRP A 109 -4.00 1.57 -10.24
N PHE A 110 -4.06 2.42 -9.20
CA PHE A 110 -5.26 3.20 -8.88
C PHE A 110 -5.68 4.12 -10.03
N TYR A 111 -4.73 4.79 -10.70
CA TYR A 111 -5.03 5.62 -11.85
C TYR A 111 -5.83 4.88 -12.94
N ASN A 112 -5.48 3.61 -13.17
CA ASN A 112 -6.07 2.81 -14.25
C ASN A 112 -7.33 2.03 -13.82
N HIS A 113 -7.47 1.69 -12.53
CA HIS A 113 -8.52 0.78 -12.05
C HIS A 113 -9.46 1.40 -11.01
N LEU A 114 -9.13 2.59 -10.49
CA LEU A 114 -9.82 3.26 -9.38
C LEU A 114 -9.87 2.43 -8.09
N GLU A 115 -8.97 1.45 -7.98
CA GLU A 115 -8.75 0.59 -6.81
C GLU A 115 -7.25 0.53 -6.53
N SER A 116 -6.85 0.52 -5.26
CA SER A 116 -5.44 0.45 -4.87
C SER A 116 -4.87 -0.94 -5.16
N MET A 117 -3.59 -1.03 -5.52
CA MET A 117 -2.93 -2.32 -5.75
C MET A 117 -2.73 -3.07 -4.44
N SER A 118 -2.22 -2.38 -3.41
CA SER A 118 -1.89 -2.96 -2.11
C SER A 118 -2.81 -2.50 -0.98
N GLY A 119 -3.40 -1.32 -1.13
CA GLY A 119 -4.22 -0.70 -0.09
C GLY A 119 -3.44 -0.10 1.08
N MET A 120 -2.12 0.04 0.99
CA MET A 120 -1.34 0.74 2.01
C MET A 120 -1.71 2.23 2.08
N GLN A 121 -1.62 2.80 3.27
CA GLN A 121 -1.83 4.24 3.50
C GLN A 121 -0.50 4.99 3.40
N TYR A 122 -0.32 5.76 2.33
CA TYR A 122 0.89 6.55 2.11
C TYR A 122 0.79 7.88 2.84
N ARG A 123 1.88 8.30 3.46
CA ARG A 123 1.99 9.58 4.15
C ARG A 123 3.01 10.47 3.45
N LYS A 124 2.74 11.78 3.39
CA LYS A 124 3.76 12.76 3.01
C LYS A 124 4.81 12.87 4.12
N ILE A 125 6.01 12.40 3.85
CA ILE A 125 7.20 12.58 4.71
C ILE A 125 8.33 13.22 3.91
N GLN A 126 9.39 13.69 4.58
CA GLN A 126 10.47 14.51 4.00
C GLN A 126 11.03 14.01 2.65
N TYR A 127 11.19 12.69 2.49
CA TYR A 127 11.75 12.08 1.28
C TYR A 127 10.70 11.32 0.46
N GLY A 128 9.44 11.77 0.57
CA GLY A 128 8.36 11.47 -0.35
C GLY A 128 7.27 10.58 0.24
N PRO A 129 6.28 10.18 -0.57
CA PRO A 129 5.19 9.35 -0.10
C PRO A 129 5.72 7.97 0.32
N VAL A 130 5.47 7.57 1.57
CA VAL A 130 5.86 6.27 2.12
C VAL A 130 4.82 5.85 3.16
N PRO A 131 4.36 4.59 3.19
CA PRO A 131 3.52 4.09 4.28
C PRO A 131 4.37 3.67 5.48
N ASP A 132 3.85 3.78 6.69
CA ASP A 132 4.56 3.37 7.91
C ASP A 132 4.95 1.86 7.86
N SER A 133 4.12 1.05 7.19
CA SER A 133 4.35 -0.37 6.93
C SER A 133 5.57 -0.67 6.08
N TYR A 134 6.09 0.29 5.31
CA TYR A 134 7.30 0.10 4.51
C TYR A 134 8.52 -0.22 5.37
N PHE A 135 8.72 0.52 6.46
CA PHE A 135 9.87 0.30 7.33
C PHE A 135 9.80 -1.07 8.00
N ARG A 136 8.62 -1.42 8.54
CA ARG A 136 8.36 -2.75 9.11
C ARG A 136 8.59 -3.86 8.08
N ALA A 137 8.09 -3.71 6.86
CA ALA A 137 8.27 -4.71 5.81
C ALA A 137 9.75 -4.92 5.47
N ILE A 138 10.53 -3.84 5.34
CA ILE A 138 11.97 -3.95 5.10
C ILE A 138 12.68 -4.67 6.26
N ASP A 139 12.32 -4.36 7.51
CA ASP A 139 12.94 -4.97 8.69
C ASP A 139 12.60 -6.46 8.79
N GLU A 140 11.33 -6.85 8.61
CA GLU A 140 10.89 -8.26 8.58
C GLU A 140 11.58 -9.06 7.46
N LEU A 141 11.63 -8.51 6.24
CA LEU A 141 12.31 -9.16 5.12
C LEU A 141 13.82 -9.37 5.40
N PHE A 142 14.44 -8.45 6.13
CA PHE A 142 15.84 -8.55 6.52
C PHE A 142 16.06 -9.60 7.62
N GLU A 143 15.23 -9.56 8.67
CA GLU A 143 15.28 -10.52 9.79
C GLU A 143 15.02 -11.97 9.33
N ASP A 144 14.11 -12.15 8.37
CA ASP A 144 13.84 -13.44 7.72
C ASP A 144 14.95 -13.89 6.75
N GLY A 145 16.01 -13.10 6.61
CA GLY A 145 17.14 -13.36 5.71
C GLY A 145 16.76 -13.38 4.24
N GLN A 146 15.70 -12.66 3.85
CA GLN A 146 15.19 -12.60 2.47
C GLN A 146 15.87 -11.47 1.67
N ILE A 147 16.30 -10.41 2.35
CA ILE A 147 17.07 -9.31 1.79
C ILE A 147 18.33 -9.04 2.62
N GLU A 148 19.30 -8.38 2.00
CA GLU A 148 20.46 -7.80 2.68
C GLU A 148 20.36 -6.28 2.64
N ILE A 149 20.81 -5.62 3.70
CA ILE A 149 20.90 -4.17 3.80
C ILE A 149 22.36 -3.82 4.06
N ASN A 150 22.97 -3.06 3.16
CA ASN A 150 24.35 -2.58 3.30
C ASN A 150 24.36 -1.04 3.31
N PRO A 151 24.90 -0.39 4.36
CA PRO A 151 25.11 1.04 4.36
C PRO A 151 26.25 1.41 3.39
N THR A 152 26.12 2.56 2.76
CA THR A 152 27.19 3.20 1.98
C THR A 152 27.91 4.27 2.81
N GLU A 153 29.06 4.74 2.35
CA GLU A 153 29.85 5.78 3.04
C GLU A 153 29.08 7.11 3.20
N ASP A 154 28.20 7.43 2.25
CA ASP A 154 27.33 8.61 2.28
C ASP A 154 26.03 8.39 3.08
N GLY A 155 25.89 7.26 3.77
CA GLY A 155 24.79 6.96 4.68
C GLY A 155 23.51 6.42 4.03
N ALA A 156 23.52 6.18 2.72
CA ALA A 156 22.42 5.51 2.04
C ALA A 156 22.38 4.02 2.41
N MET A 157 21.17 3.44 2.43
CA MET A 157 20.98 2.01 2.66
C MET A 157 20.71 1.32 1.32
N LEU A 158 21.62 0.44 0.89
CA LEU A 158 21.46 -0.39 -0.30
C LEU A 158 20.83 -1.72 0.08
N ILE A 159 19.82 -2.11 -0.68
CA ILE A 159 19.06 -3.34 -0.52
C ILE A 159 19.37 -4.25 -1.70
N SER A 160 19.62 -5.53 -1.41
CA SER A 160 19.72 -6.61 -2.41
C SER A 160 18.99 -7.86 -1.96
N GLN A 161 18.66 -8.71 -2.91
CA GLN A 161 18.02 -10.00 -2.63
C GLN A 161 19.04 -11.05 -2.19
N THR A 162 18.70 -11.84 -1.17
CA THR A 162 19.46 -13.05 -0.81
C THR A 162 19.05 -14.25 -1.66
N ARG A 163 19.80 -15.35 -1.54
CA ARG A 163 19.39 -16.65 -2.11
C ARG A 163 18.05 -17.16 -1.56
N ASN A 164 17.69 -16.80 -0.33
CA ASN A 164 16.40 -17.17 0.24
C ASN A 164 15.28 -16.30 -0.34
N GLY A 165 15.50 -14.99 -0.43
CA GLY A 165 14.55 -14.05 -1.03
C GLY A 165 14.24 -14.36 -2.50
N ALA A 166 15.21 -14.91 -3.24
CA ALA A 166 15.01 -15.35 -4.62
C ALA A 166 13.96 -16.49 -4.77
N LYS A 167 13.71 -17.26 -3.71
CA LYS A 167 12.76 -18.40 -3.72
C LYS A 167 11.32 -18.00 -3.41
N ILE A 168 11.09 -16.77 -2.95
CA ILE A 168 9.75 -16.32 -2.53
C ILE A 168 8.82 -16.29 -3.74
N ALA A 169 7.71 -17.02 -3.66
CA ALA A 169 6.66 -16.95 -4.65
C ALA A 169 5.92 -15.61 -4.52
N LEU A 170 5.62 -14.97 -5.65
CA LEU A 170 4.85 -13.73 -5.69
C LEU A 170 3.37 -14.06 -5.98
N SER A 171 2.75 -14.87 -5.12
CA SER A 171 1.41 -15.43 -5.33
C SER A 171 0.26 -14.41 -5.28
N GLU A 172 0.47 -13.29 -4.60
CA GLU A 172 -0.52 -12.21 -4.48
C GLU A 172 -0.48 -11.25 -5.68
N ILE A 173 0.57 -11.32 -6.51
CA ILE A 173 0.74 -10.45 -7.68
C ILE A 173 0.13 -11.12 -8.92
N SER A 174 -0.88 -10.48 -9.50
CA SER A 174 -1.48 -10.88 -10.76
C SER A 174 -0.56 -10.58 -11.96
N LYS A 175 -0.87 -11.17 -13.12
CA LYS A 175 -0.08 -10.96 -14.34
C LYS A 175 -0.07 -9.51 -14.83
N ASP A 176 -1.16 -8.78 -14.65
CA ASP A 176 -1.23 -7.38 -15.09
C ASP A 176 -0.51 -6.44 -14.13
N GLU A 177 -0.57 -6.72 -12.82
CA GLU A 177 0.26 -6.07 -11.80
C GLU A 177 1.76 -6.32 -12.05
N GLU A 178 2.14 -7.54 -12.42
CA GLU A 178 3.53 -7.87 -12.77
C GLU A 178 4.02 -7.08 -13.99
N LYS A 179 3.17 -6.92 -15.02
CA LYS A 179 3.49 -6.08 -16.19
C LYS A 179 3.71 -4.62 -15.79
N LEU A 180 2.84 -4.07 -14.94
CA LEU A 180 2.99 -2.70 -14.46
C LEU A 180 4.32 -2.52 -13.72
N ILE A 181 4.65 -3.41 -12.79
CA ILE A 181 5.92 -3.38 -12.05
C ILE A 181 7.12 -3.43 -13.01
N LYS A 182 7.07 -4.27 -14.06
CA LYS A 182 8.13 -4.34 -15.07
C LYS A 182 8.27 -3.03 -15.85
N SER A 183 7.17 -2.45 -16.32
CA SER A 183 7.18 -1.17 -17.03
C SER A 183 7.78 -0.03 -16.18
N ILE A 184 7.37 0.06 -14.91
CA ILE A 184 7.94 1.05 -13.97
C ILE A 184 9.43 0.75 -13.74
N SER A 185 9.79 -0.51 -13.53
CA SER A 185 11.18 -0.92 -13.30
C SER A 185 12.06 -0.54 -14.49
N GLU A 186 11.62 -0.77 -15.72
CA GLU A 186 12.34 -0.42 -16.95
C GLU A 186 12.53 1.09 -17.08
N LYS A 187 11.47 1.88 -16.85
CA LYS A 187 11.54 3.36 -16.91
C LYS A 187 12.56 3.94 -15.93
N TRP A 188 12.64 3.38 -14.72
CA TRP A 188 13.46 3.93 -13.63
C TRP A 188 14.81 3.23 -13.43
N LYS A 189 15.11 2.14 -14.16
CA LYS A 189 16.29 1.30 -13.92
C LYS A 189 17.60 2.08 -13.91
N ASP A 190 17.83 2.87 -14.95
CA ASP A 190 19.07 3.61 -15.17
C ASP A 190 19.05 5.03 -14.55
N LYS A 191 17.93 5.43 -13.94
CA LYS A 191 17.77 6.72 -13.26
C LYS A 191 18.28 6.66 -11.83
N ASN A 192 18.89 7.76 -11.36
CA ASN A 192 19.38 7.83 -9.99
C ASN A 192 18.23 8.06 -8.98
N THR A 193 18.53 7.90 -7.69
CA THR A 193 17.54 8.08 -6.60
C THR A 193 16.94 9.49 -6.58
N GLN A 194 17.74 10.51 -6.88
CA GLN A 194 17.25 11.89 -6.83
C GLN A 194 16.24 12.18 -7.93
N GLU A 195 16.39 11.60 -9.13
CA GLU A 195 15.44 11.76 -10.23
C GLU A 195 14.04 11.27 -9.85
N ILE A 196 13.92 10.08 -9.23
CA ILE A 196 12.62 9.53 -8.83
C ILE A 196 12.01 10.29 -7.65
N VAL A 197 12.86 10.78 -6.74
CA VAL A 197 12.43 11.64 -5.63
C VAL A 197 11.85 12.93 -6.19
N THR A 198 12.57 13.61 -7.08
CA THR A 198 12.08 14.84 -7.74
C THR A 198 10.78 14.59 -8.50
N PHE A 199 10.69 13.50 -9.25
CA PHE A 199 9.47 13.14 -9.98
C PHE A 199 8.27 12.98 -9.04
N THR A 200 8.38 12.11 -8.02
CA THR A 200 7.29 11.88 -7.08
C THR A 200 6.93 13.10 -6.23
N HIS A 201 7.88 14.00 -5.97
CA HIS A 201 7.61 15.24 -5.26
C HIS A 201 6.86 16.27 -6.11
N ASN A 202 7.02 16.21 -7.43
CA ASN A 202 6.33 17.07 -8.37
C ASN A 202 4.92 16.57 -8.71
N GLN A 203 4.58 15.33 -8.36
CA GLN A 203 3.22 14.82 -8.54
C GLN A 203 2.25 15.50 -7.56
N LEU A 204 1.07 15.84 -8.05
CA LEU A 204 -0.03 16.47 -7.35
C LEU A 204 -0.32 15.83 -5.99
N PRO A 205 -0.41 14.48 -5.84
CA PRO A 205 -0.71 13.88 -4.54
C PRO A 205 0.28 14.26 -3.45
N TYR A 206 1.57 14.39 -3.78
CA TYR A 206 2.58 14.81 -2.81
C TYR A 206 2.65 16.33 -2.65
N ALA A 207 2.49 17.07 -3.75
CA ALA A 207 2.64 18.52 -3.78
C ALA A 207 1.61 19.23 -2.89
N ILE A 208 0.35 18.76 -2.90
CA ILE A 208 -0.75 19.48 -2.22
C ILE A 208 -1.00 19.03 -0.78
N CYS A 209 -0.62 17.81 -0.42
CA CYS A 209 -0.81 17.31 0.95
C CYS A 209 0.09 18.05 1.94
N LEU A 210 -0.34 18.14 3.19
CA LEU A 210 0.46 18.66 4.30
C LEU A 210 1.45 17.61 4.80
N ASP A 211 2.51 18.05 5.47
CA ASP A 211 3.46 17.14 6.10
C ASP A 211 2.76 16.22 7.09
N ASN A 212 3.11 14.94 7.04
CA ASN A 212 2.49 13.84 7.77
C ASN A 212 1.01 13.57 7.43
N GLU A 213 0.45 14.18 6.39
CA GLU A 213 -0.90 13.87 5.94
C GLU A 213 -0.93 12.55 5.16
N ILE A 214 -2.04 11.80 5.31
CA ILE A 214 -2.32 10.63 4.46
C ILE A 214 -2.68 11.15 3.07
N ILE A 215 -1.99 10.66 2.05
CA ILE A 215 -2.18 11.05 0.67
C ILE A 215 -3.37 10.26 0.11
N PRO A 216 -4.48 10.93 -0.29
CA PRO A 216 -5.58 10.26 -0.95
C PRO A 216 -5.15 9.74 -2.32
N TYR A 217 -5.48 8.48 -2.62
CA TYR A 217 -5.17 7.87 -3.92
C TYR A 217 -5.83 8.63 -5.07
N GLU A 218 -7.03 9.14 -4.86
CA GLU A 218 -7.83 9.82 -5.88
C GLU A 218 -7.12 11.02 -6.50
N LEU A 219 -6.18 11.64 -5.79
CA LEU A 219 -5.40 12.76 -6.31
C LEU A 219 -4.59 12.38 -7.54
N ILE A 220 -4.19 11.11 -7.69
CA ILE A 220 -3.44 10.68 -8.89
C ILE A 220 -4.28 10.78 -10.16
N THR A 221 -5.60 10.68 -10.06
CA THR A 221 -6.49 10.72 -11.23
C THR A 221 -6.50 12.08 -11.93
N GLN A 222 -5.93 13.11 -11.29
CA GLN A 222 -5.76 14.45 -11.84
C GLN A 222 -4.39 14.65 -12.50
N GLU A 223 -3.51 13.64 -12.47
CA GLU A 223 -2.22 13.70 -13.17
C GLU A 223 -2.34 13.45 -14.66
N ASN A 224 -1.42 14.05 -15.41
CA ASN A 224 -1.29 13.72 -16.83
C ASN A 224 -0.81 12.26 -16.97
N PRO A 225 -1.25 11.52 -18.00
CA PRO A 225 -0.85 10.13 -18.19
C PRO A 225 0.67 9.87 -18.20
N GLY A 226 1.47 10.83 -18.68
CA GLY A 226 2.94 10.74 -18.70
C GLY A 226 3.63 10.94 -17.35
N ASP A 227 2.90 11.50 -16.38
CA ASP A 227 3.39 11.92 -15.06
C ASP A 227 2.91 10.97 -13.93
N VAL A 228 2.26 9.85 -14.27
CA VAL A 228 1.76 8.87 -13.28
C VAL A 228 2.88 8.02 -12.67
N TYR A 229 3.82 7.54 -13.49
CA TYR A 229 5.00 6.79 -13.09
C TYR A 229 6.08 6.90 -14.14
#